data_AF-A0AAT9RE48-F1
#
_entry.id   AF-A0AAT9RE48-F1
#
_cell.length_a   1.000
_cell.length_b   1.000
_cell.length_c   1.000
_cell.angle_alpha   90.00
_cell.angle_beta   90.00
_cell.angle_gamma   90.00
#
_symmetry.space_group_name_H-M   'P 1'
#
loop_
_entity.id
_entity.type
_entity.pdbx_description
1 polymer ?
#
loop_
_entity_poly.entity_id
_entity_poly.type
_entity_poly.pdbx_seq_one_letter_code
_entity_poly.pdbx_strand_id
1 'polypeptide(L)' 'MSVTLVRPELVVEVGVDVTRDSAGRWRHPARRYRARPDLSPGDVERFGNPG' A
#
# COMPACT_ATOMS: atom_id res chain seq x y z
N MET A 1 3.19 24.83 4.33
CA MET A 1 3.47 23.38 4.15
C MET A 1 3.58 23.13 2.66
N SER A 2 4.72 22.66 2.17
CA SER A 2 4.97 22.41 0.74
C SER A 2 4.90 20.92 0.43
N VAL A 3 4.27 20.57 -0.69
CA VAL A 3 4.19 19.19 -1.19
C VAL A 3 5.14 19.06 -2.37
N THR A 4 5.91 17.98 -2.39
CA THR A 4 6.73 17.61 -3.54
C THR A 4 6.10 16.39 -4.20
N LEU A 5 5.68 16.55 -5.45
CA LEU A 5 5.20 15.43 -6.26
C LEU A 5 6.37 14.67 -6.85
N VAL A 6 6.27 13.35 -6.87
CA VAL A 6 7.27 12.45 -7.45
C VAL A 6 6.59 11.48 -8.40
N ARG A 7 7.34 10.99 -9.38
CA ARG A 7 6.88 9.90 -10.22
C ARG A 7 6.90 8.59 -9.39
N PRO A 8 5.80 7.81 -9.38
CA PRO A 8 5.74 6.58 -8.59
C PRO A 8 6.48 5.45 -9.31
N GLU A 9 7.76 5.26 -8.98
CA GLU A 9 8.60 4.18 -9.56
C GLU A 9 8.94 3.10 -8.52
N LEU A 10 8.96 3.45 -7.23
CA LEU A 10 9.30 2.53 -6.15
C LEU A 10 8.07 1.71 -5.72
N VAL A 11 8.19 0.38 -5.80
CA VAL A 11 7.21 -0.57 -5.22
C VAL A 11 7.69 -1.06 -3.85
N VAL A 12 6.78 -1.08 -2.88
CA VAL A 12 7.06 -1.53 -1.51
C VAL A 12 6.00 -2.52 -1.06
N GLU A 13 6.44 -3.60 -0.43
CA GLU A 13 5.57 -4.56 0.22
C GLU A 13 5.14 -4.03 1.60
N VAL A 14 3.82 -4.03 1.86
CA VAL A 14 3.24 -3.60 3.12
C VAL A 14 2.32 -4.67 3.69
N GLY A 15 2.39 -4.89 4.99
CA GLY A 15 1.39 -5.65 5.73
C GLY A 15 0.31 -4.72 6.23
N VAL A 16 -0.95 -5.01 5.91
CA VAL A 16 -2.09 -4.24 6.39
C VAL A 16 -2.80 -5.07 7.46
N ASP A 17 -2.98 -4.50 8.65
CA ASP A 17 -3.89 -5.10 9.62
C ASP A 17 -5.33 -4.93 9.13
N VAL A 18 -5.98 -6.06 8.86
CA VAL A 18 -7.37 -6.11 8.43
C VAL A 18 -8.35 -6.17 9.60
N THR A 19 -7.84 -6.14 10.83
CA THR A 19 -8.67 -6.21 12.03
C THR A 19 -9.56 -4.97 12.11
N ARG A 20 -10.86 -5.22 12.13
CA ARG A 20 -11.86 -4.19 12.40
C ARG A 20 -12.08 -4.11 13.91
N ASP A 21 -12.28 -2.91 14.43
CA ASP A 21 -12.77 -2.74 15.79
C ASP A 21 -14.22 -3.24 15.90
N SER A 22 -14.75 -3.28 17.13
CA SER A 22 -16.13 -3.71 17.39
C SER A 22 -17.21 -2.83 16.71
N ALA A 23 -16.83 -1.65 16.22
CA ALA A 23 -17.70 -0.76 15.44
C ALA A 23 -17.51 -0.94 13.91
N GLY A 24 -16.72 -1.92 13.48
CA GLY A 24 -16.46 -2.21 12.06
C GLY A 24 -15.43 -1.31 11.40
N ARG A 25 -14.75 -0.42 12.14
CA ARG A 25 -13.71 0.44 11.57
C ARG A 25 -12.41 -0.32 11.49
N TRP A 26 -11.76 -0.25 10.33
CA TRP A 26 -10.40 -0.75 10.15
C TRP A 26 -9.46 -0.06 11.15
N ARG A 27 -8.78 -0.86 11.96
CA ARG A 27 -7.54 -0.41 12.60
C ARG A 27 -6.52 -0.38 11.47
N HIS A 28 -6.00 0.81 11.14
CA HIS A 28 -5.12 1.00 9.98
C HIS A 28 -3.61 1.08 10.33
N PRO A 29 -2.99 0.14 11.06
CA PRO A 29 -1.57 -0.03 10.92
C PRO A 29 -1.27 -0.73 9.58
N ALA A 30 -0.78 0.05 8.61
CA ALA A 30 0.03 -0.49 7.52
C ALA A 30 1.50 -0.48 7.95
N ARG A 31 2.13 -1.65 7.97
CA ARG A 31 3.55 -1.80 8.29
C ARG A 31 4.33 -2.02 7.00
N ARG A 32 5.32 -1.17 6.74
CA ARG A 32 6.29 -1.41 5.66
C ARG A 32 7.12 -2.66 5.95
N TYR A 33 7.30 -3.51 4.95
CA TYR A 33 8.17 -4.66 5.04
C TYR A 33 9.47 -4.44 4.28
N ARG A 34 9.41 -4.30 2.95
CA ARG A 34 10.62 -4.15 2.12
C ARG A 34 10.33 -3.52 0.76
N ALA A 35 11.34 -2.90 0.16
CA ALA A 35 11.30 -2.52 -1.25
C ALA A 35 11.30 -3.76 -2.15
N ARG A 36 10.63 -3.66 -3.30
CA ARG A 36 10.58 -4.69 -4.35
C ARG A 36 11.24 -4.16 -5.63
N PRO A 37 12.59 -4.09 -5.67
CA PRO A 37 13.30 -3.59 -6.85
C PRO A 37 13.12 -4.50 -8.07
N ASP A 38 12.61 -5.71 -7.86
CA ASP A 38 12.23 -6.69 -8.87
C ASP A 38 10.88 -6.41 -9.54
N LEU A 39 10.09 -5.45 -9.03
CA LEU A 39 8.77 -5.10 -9.55
C LEU A 39 8.72 -3.67 -10.07
N SER A 40 7.99 -3.47 -11.14
CA SER A 40 7.56 -2.16 -11.62
C SER A 40 6.10 -1.87 -11.19
N PRO A 41 5.66 -0.60 -11.20
CA PRO A 41 4.28 -0.25 -10.88
C PRO A 41 3.24 -0.94 -11.78
N GLY A 42 3.59 -1.29 -13.02
CA GLY A 42 2.69 -1.97 -13.96
C GLY A 42 2.42 -3.43 -13.59
N ASP A 43 3.28 -4.02 -12.76
CA ASP A 43 3.17 -5.42 -12.32
C ASP A 43 2.25 -5.57 -11.09
N VAL A 44 1.82 -4.46 -10.49
CA VAL A 44 0.94 -4.45 -9.31
C VAL A 44 -0.50 -4.21 -9.75
N GLU A 45 -1.40 -5.09 -9.32
CA GLU A 45 -2.82 -4.95 -9.60
C GLU A 45 -3.37 -3.63 -9.05
N ARG A 46 -4.25 -2.98 -9.82
CA ARG A 46 -4.87 -1.73 -9.39
C ARG A 46 -5.81 -2.00 -8.23
N PHE A 47 -5.68 -1.19 -7.19
CA PHE A 47 -6.55 -1.24 -6.03
C PHE A 47 -8.04 -1.16 -6.43
N GLY A 48 -8.83 -2.14 -5.99
CA GLY A 48 -10.29 -2.19 -6.24
C GLY A 48 -10.71 -3.00 -7.47
N ASN A 49 -9.77 -3.58 -8.22
CA ASN A 49 -10.11 -4.59 -9.21
C ASN A 49 -10.15 -5.97 -8.52
N PRO A 50 -11.27 -6.71 -8.57
CA PRO A 50 -11.27 -8.11 -8.18
C PRO A 50 -10.72 -8.91 -9.36
N GLY A 51 -9.56 -9.53 -9.18
CA GLY A 51 -9.09 -10.59 -10.08
C GLY A 51 -10.07 -11.74 -10.21
#